data_AF-A0A267GIY1-F1
#
_entry.id   AF-A0A267GIY1-F1
#
_cell.length_a   1.000
_cell.length_b   1.000
_cell.length_c   1.000
_cell.angle_alpha   90.00
_cell.angle_beta   90.00
_cell.angle_gamma   90.00
#
_symmetry.space_group_name_H-M   'P 1'
#
loop_
_entity.id
_entity.type
_entity.pdbx_description
1 polymer ?
#
loop_
_entity_poly.entity_id
_entity_poly.type
_entity_poly.pdbx_seq_one_letter_code
_entity_poly.pdbx_strand_id
1 'polypeptide(L)'
;MAWCANAAVMLVWADQRCLLPAVRSDRFANRLDEFHEGEGDSGAPLLVPEFDGLRLLTAERHDLLRPLPRPVEQLFNIACVSPATLLLLAHDTISGQARTETAAYELFLNIESDAKKLAAVRCCLEAARFIAWPPDQKRVLRAARTGLALLPPKYSREHRTDELCQQLRLLNNLRFNESIGLPLTHAQFSRLGLGVLIDRLLNRRLHEFAFRACELLRLSESDGQARVMMHWAEWQIDTLPPLVGAGVDIGESREDAQASDALVADIVKFVGQRPGVNYARLAGKAARLNRPGLARRLLDFETRSQDQVEQLLALGSHGKALEKAVKSGDTDLIQQVLLKLHNMRSELDLAGIMRKQPVAMALYQQAYCASDPAALLDQEDRRSDLAALELRRAFDATEAARRQELLGLAASRFTEAGLPVLAKECQLAAQLLERQRKLERDLSAQQFAGLSLHATLARLLGNGSEKLAESLRREFEVPEKRWWQLQVTALAKSGRFTELRRLSERKSPIGYAPFVNACLDAGNEAEAVALLPRVEREQRVRCLCRLRRYAEAIDFASGLKTDAAYHLEYLRRHLAREEVRQPGQPVVREAAQRLRALHQTMAAGGGGV
;
A
#
# COMPACT_ATOMS: atom_id res chain seq x y z
N MET A 1 56.33 21.47 -26.56
CA MET A 1 55.73 22.82 -26.40
C MET A 1 54.31 22.64 -25.88
N ALA A 2 53.87 23.42 -24.90
CA ALA A 2 52.50 23.39 -24.38
C ALA A 2 52.06 24.79 -23.88
N TRP A 3 50.76 25.05 -23.89
CA TRP A 3 50.20 26.30 -23.34
C TRP A 3 50.05 26.24 -21.81
N CYS A 4 50.37 27.34 -21.14
CA CYS A 4 50.06 27.58 -19.73
C CYS A 4 48.85 28.51 -19.65
N ALA A 5 47.67 27.90 -19.49
CA ALA A 5 46.38 28.57 -19.67
C ALA A 5 46.38 29.39 -20.99
N ASN A 6 45.81 30.60 -20.95
CA ASN A 6 45.80 31.53 -22.08
C ASN A 6 46.88 32.62 -21.98
N ALA A 7 47.93 32.41 -21.18
CA ALA A 7 48.85 33.48 -20.76
C ALA A 7 50.27 33.36 -21.31
N ALA A 8 50.80 32.14 -21.43
CA ALA A 8 52.15 31.89 -21.93
C ALA A 8 52.26 30.51 -22.59
N VAL A 9 53.33 30.30 -23.36
CA VAL A 9 53.69 29.01 -23.95
C VAL A 9 54.97 28.53 -23.28
N MET A 10 55.03 27.26 -22.90
CA MET A 10 56.24 26.60 -22.41
C MET A 10 56.89 25.77 -23.51
N LEU A 11 58.19 25.95 -23.67
CA LEU A 11 59.07 25.23 -24.57
C LEU A 11 60.00 24.36 -23.74
N VAL A 12 60.08 23.09 -24.11
CA VAL A 12 61.02 22.11 -23.52
C VAL A 12 61.85 21.57 -24.67
N TRP A 13 63.16 21.68 -24.56
CA TRP A 13 64.12 21.18 -25.55
C TRP A 13 64.56 19.75 -25.20
N ALA A 14 65.15 19.07 -26.19
CA ALA A 14 65.65 17.71 -26.03
C ALA A 14 66.77 17.58 -24.98
N ASP A 15 67.50 18.67 -24.73
CA ASP A 15 68.50 18.80 -23.66
C ASP A 15 67.89 19.27 -22.33
N GLN A 16 66.58 19.07 -22.15
CA GLN A 16 65.82 19.33 -20.93
C GLN A 16 65.71 20.80 -20.52
N ARG A 17 66.26 21.75 -21.31
CA ARG A 17 66.07 23.18 -21.06
C ARG A 17 64.59 23.55 -21.19
N CYS A 18 64.13 24.40 -20.28
CA CYS A 18 62.75 24.86 -20.22
C CYS A 18 62.70 26.38 -20.38
N LEU A 19 61.93 26.89 -21.34
CA LEU A 19 61.68 28.32 -21.51
C LEU A 19 60.18 28.57 -21.46
N LEU A 20 59.75 29.55 -20.67
CA LEU A 20 58.38 30.08 -20.75
C LEU A 20 58.47 31.48 -21.36
N PRO A 21 58.41 31.62 -22.70
CA PRO A 21 58.19 32.92 -23.33
C PRO A 21 56.86 33.52 -22.82
N ALA A 22 56.97 34.49 -21.92
CA ALA A 22 55.83 35.24 -21.40
C ALA A 22 55.51 36.40 -22.35
N VAL A 23 54.24 36.54 -22.76
CA VAL A 23 53.76 37.73 -23.50
C VAL A 23 53.64 38.95 -22.56
N ARG A 24 53.62 38.72 -21.23
CA ARG A 24 53.62 39.72 -20.15
C ARG A 24 54.50 39.22 -19.00
N SER A 25 55.70 39.77 -18.86
CA SER A 25 56.81 39.25 -18.04
C SER A 25 56.64 39.42 -16.52
N ASP A 26 55.55 39.98 -16.03
CA ASP A 26 55.37 40.45 -14.65
C ASP A 26 54.40 39.59 -13.79
N ARG A 27 53.79 38.52 -14.33
CA ARG A 27 52.61 37.89 -13.69
C ARG A 27 52.62 36.36 -13.60
N PHE A 28 53.73 35.73 -13.21
CA PHE A 28 53.76 34.30 -12.88
C PHE A 28 54.26 34.10 -11.45
N ALA A 29 53.63 33.17 -10.72
CA ALA A 29 53.87 32.98 -9.28
C ALA A 29 55.18 32.23 -8.96
N ASN A 30 55.79 31.57 -9.95
CA ASN A 30 57.06 30.86 -9.83
C ASN A 30 58.05 31.43 -10.87
N ARG A 31 59.30 31.70 -10.46
CA ARG A 31 60.39 31.98 -11.41
C ARG A 31 60.83 30.67 -12.07
N LEU A 32 61.06 30.68 -13.37
CA LEU A 32 61.57 29.50 -14.11
C LEU A 32 63.01 29.13 -13.75
N ASP A 33 63.73 30.01 -13.07
CA ASP A 33 65.11 29.78 -12.66
C ASP A 33 65.23 28.55 -11.74
N GLU A 34 64.16 28.17 -11.02
CA GLU A 34 64.13 26.97 -10.16
C GLU A 34 63.96 25.64 -10.93
N PHE A 35 63.55 25.67 -12.21
CA PHE A 35 63.44 24.46 -13.03
C PHE A 35 64.76 24.09 -13.73
N HIS A 36 65.78 24.96 -13.62
CA HIS A 36 67.08 24.79 -14.27
C HIS A 36 68.14 24.12 -13.37
N GLU A 37 67.90 23.92 -12.08
CA GLU A 37 68.90 23.42 -11.13
C GLU A 37 68.60 22.00 -10.58
N GLY A 38 68.31 21.06 -11.48
CA GLY A 38 68.34 19.63 -11.15
C GLY A 38 69.51 18.95 -11.86
N GLU A 39 70.66 18.80 -11.19
CA GLU A 39 71.76 17.91 -11.62
C GLU A 39 71.39 16.41 -11.50
N GLY A 40 70.15 16.03 -11.83
CA GLY A 40 69.64 14.67 -11.66
C GLY A 40 68.98 14.14 -12.93
N ASP A 41 69.19 12.85 -13.19
CA ASP A 41 68.70 11.99 -14.30
C ASP A 41 67.16 11.96 -14.53
N SER A 42 66.40 12.92 -13.99
CA SER A 42 64.94 12.92 -13.93
C SER A 42 64.19 13.15 -15.25
N GLY A 43 64.91 13.32 -16.37
CA GLY A 43 64.33 13.41 -17.72
C GLY A 43 63.61 14.74 -18.00
N ALA A 44 63.33 15.01 -19.29
CA ALA A 44 62.53 16.18 -19.67
C ALA A 44 61.11 16.09 -19.10
N PRO A 45 60.54 17.15 -18.49
CA PRO A 45 59.22 17.09 -17.90
C PRO A 45 58.14 16.91 -18.96
N LEU A 46 57.20 16.00 -18.71
CA LEU A 46 55.98 15.88 -19.50
C LEU A 46 55.07 17.08 -19.21
N LEU A 47 54.78 17.83 -20.27
CA LEU A 47 53.92 19.01 -20.22
C LEU A 47 52.46 18.62 -20.43
N VAL A 48 51.60 18.88 -19.43
CA VAL A 48 50.16 18.64 -19.54
C VAL A 48 49.39 19.95 -19.39
N PRO A 49 48.87 20.53 -20.49
CA PRO A 49 48.15 21.80 -20.44
C PRO A 49 46.80 21.62 -19.73
N GLU A 50 46.50 22.53 -18.81
CA GLU A 50 45.23 22.64 -18.08
C GLU A 50 44.58 23.99 -18.40
N PHE A 51 43.27 24.14 -18.17
CA PHE A 51 42.60 25.40 -18.50
C PHE A 51 43.02 26.58 -17.59
N ASP A 52 43.55 26.30 -16.41
CA ASP A 52 43.99 27.28 -15.41
C ASP A 52 45.50 27.26 -15.15
N GLY A 53 46.27 26.47 -15.91
CA GLY A 53 47.72 26.35 -15.74
C GLY A 53 48.39 25.33 -16.66
N LEU A 54 49.60 24.92 -16.28
CA LEU A 54 50.38 23.88 -16.94
C LEU A 54 50.97 22.96 -15.88
N ARG A 55 50.70 21.66 -15.98
CA ARG A 55 51.35 20.66 -15.13
C ARG A 55 52.67 20.21 -15.74
N LEU A 56 53.66 20.07 -14.87
CA LEU A 56 54.98 19.53 -15.18
C LEU A 56 55.14 18.24 -14.40
N LEU A 57 55.28 17.14 -15.14
CA LEU A 57 55.41 15.81 -14.56
C LEU A 57 56.81 15.27 -14.88
N THR A 58 57.59 15.00 -13.84
CA THR A 58 58.84 14.24 -13.95
C THR A 58 58.68 12.89 -13.26
N ALA A 59 59.72 12.06 -13.28
CA ALA A 59 59.72 10.79 -12.54
C ALA A 59 59.51 10.99 -11.02
N GLU A 60 59.87 12.17 -10.48
CA GLU A 60 59.91 12.43 -9.04
C GLU A 60 58.97 13.55 -8.59
N ARG A 61 58.53 14.44 -9.50
CA ARG A 61 57.81 15.67 -9.14
C ARG A 61 56.58 15.90 -10.00
N HIS A 62 55.59 16.54 -9.39
CA HIS A 62 54.39 17.04 -10.04
C HIS A 62 54.17 18.50 -9.64
N ASP A 63 54.57 19.39 -10.52
CA ASP A 63 54.45 20.83 -10.31
C ASP A 63 53.33 21.43 -11.16
N LEU A 64 52.71 22.50 -10.66
CA LEU A 64 51.66 23.21 -11.36
C LEU A 64 52.03 24.69 -11.53
N LEU A 65 52.35 25.06 -12.76
CA LEU A 65 52.61 26.44 -13.16
C LEU A 65 51.30 27.15 -13.48
N ARG A 66 51.14 28.37 -12.94
CA ARG A 66 49.95 29.20 -13.17
C ARG A 66 50.31 30.68 -13.26
N PRO A 67 49.54 31.47 -14.03
CA PRO A 67 49.60 32.92 -13.93
C PRO A 67 49.30 33.38 -12.50
N LEU A 68 50.05 34.37 -12.02
CA LEU A 68 49.87 34.96 -10.69
C LEU A 68 48.49 35.61 -10.60
N PRO A 69 47.58 35.11 -9.73
CA PRO A 69 46.24 35.67 -9.62
C PRO A 69 46.28 37.03 -8.91
N ARG A 70 45.49 37.99 -9.42
CA ARG A 70 45.39 39.36 -8.84
C ARG A 70 45.14 39.40 -7.33
N PRO A 71 44.26 38.56 -6.73
CA PRO A 71 44.05 38.59 -5.28
C PRO A 71 45.29 38.18 -4.48
N VAL A 72 46.10 37.26 -5.02
CA VAL A 72 47.36 36.84 -4.39
C VAL A 72 48.41 37.94 -4.53
N GLU A 73 48.51 38.55 -5.71
CA GLU A 73 49.36 39.71 -5.96
C GLU A 73 49.02 40.87 -5.01
N GLN A 74 47.74 41.21 -4.86
CA GLN A 74 47.29 42.28 -3.96
C GLN A 74 47.64 42.03 -2.49
N LEU A 75 47.78 40.77 -2.06
CA LEU A 75 48.10 40.42 -0.67
C LEU A 75 49.59 40.36 -0.37
N PHE A 76 50.38 39.81 -1.30
CA PHE A 76 51.78 39.47 -1.05
C PHE A 76 52.78 40.36 -1.81
N ASN A 77 52.33 41.22 -2.73
CA ASN A 77 53.22 42.14 -3.42
C ASN A 77 53.71 43.23 -2.45
N ILE A 78 55.00 43.16 -2.12
CA ILE A 78 55.70 44.08 -1.20
C ILE A 78 55.63 45.54 -1.69
N ALA A 79 55.51 45.76 -3.00
CA ALA A 79 55.42 47.09 -3.59
C ALA A 79 54.00 47.68 -3.57
N CYS A 80 52.97 46.92 -3.18
CA CYS A 80 51.58 47.33 -3.21
C CYS A 80 50.97 47.36 -1.80
N VAL A 81 50.61 48.55 -1.31
CA VAL A 81 49.86 48.72 -0.05
C VAL A 81 48.37 48.65 -0.36
N SER A 82 47.84 47.44 -0.50
CA SER A 82 46.40 47.23 -0.70
C SER A 82 45.67 47.16 0.64
N PRO A 83 44.34 47.43 0.68
CA PRO A 83 43.53 47.19 1.87
C PRO A 83 43.60 45.72 2.37
N ALA A 84 43.82 44.77 1.47
CA ALA A 84 43.98 43.36 1.82
C ALA A 84 45.32 43.10 2.53
N THR A 85 46.40 43.74 2.08
CA THR A 85 47.72 43.71 2.75
C THR A 85 47.63 44.29 4.15
N LEU A 86 46.96 45.44 4.31
CA LEU A 86 46.76 46.07 5.62
C LEU A 86 45.96 45.17 6.57
N LEU A 87 44.92 44.49 6.06
CA LEU A 87 44.15 43.52 6.86
C LEU A 87 44.99 42.30 7.27
N LEU A 88 45.83 41.78 6.38
CA LEU A 88 46.73 40.66 6.68
C LEU A 88 47.76 41.06 7.75
N LEU A 89 48.37 42.25 7.60
CA LEU A 89 49.30 42.80 8.59
C LEU A 89 48.63 43.02 9.94
N ALA A 90 47.42 43.60 9.95
CA ALA A 90 46.64 43.76 11.18
C ALA A 90 46.39 42.40 11.87
N HIS A 91 46.02 41.37 11.11
CA HIS A 91 45.85 40.02 11.66
C HIS A 91 47.15 39.43 12.24
N ASP A 92 48.28 39.59 11.55
CA ASP A 92 49.56 39.09 12.03
C ASP A 92 50.01 39.81 13.31
N THR A 93 49.75 41.12 13.41
CA THR A 93 50.01 41.89 14.63
C THR A 93 49.15 41.46 15.82
N ILE A 94 47.92 40.99 15.59
CA ILE A 94 47.04 40.42 16.63
C ILE A 94 47.51 39.02 17.05
N SER A 95 48.03 38.24 16.10
CA SER A 95 48.37 36.84 16.32
C SER A 95 49.76 36.65 16.94
N GLY A 96 50.64 37.66 16.88
CA GLY A 96 51.96 37.65 17.50
C GLY A 96 51.89 37.91 19.01
N GLN A 97 52.70 37.22 19.80
CA GLN A 97 52.79 37.38 21.26
C GLN A 97 53.35 38.74 21.73
N ALA A 98 53.71 39.63 20.80
CA ALA A 98 54.35 40.90 21.09
C ALA A 98 53.79 42.01 20.21
N ARG A 99 52.70 42.66 20.65
CA ARG A 99 52.33 44.09 20.49
C ARG A 99 50.84 44.27 20.83
N THR A 100 50.51 45.45 21.33
CA THR A 100 49.20 45.82 21.86
C THR A 100 48.10 45.67 20.80
N GLU A 101 46.95 45.09 21.17
CA GLU A 101 45.74 44.98 20.33
C GLU A 101 45.36 46.32 19.67
N THR A 102 45.74 47.43 20.31
CA THR A 102 45.59 48.81 19.84
C THR A 102 46.26 49.07 18.48
N ALA A 103 47.51 48.62 18.28
CA ALA A 103 48.25 48.89 17.03
C ALA A 103 47.64 48.15 15.83
N ALA A 104 47.11 46.96 16.05
CA ALA A 104 46.40 46.21 15.03
C ALA A 104 45.05 46.85 14.66
N TYR A 105 44.35 47.38 15.66
CA TYR A 105 43.09 48.09 15.45
C TYR A 105 43.32 49.39 14.67
N GLU A 106 44.40 50.11 14.95
CA GLU A 106 44.83 51.29 14.18
C GLU A 106 45.10 50.95 12.70
N LEU A 107 45.82 49.86 12.41
CA LEU A 107 46.05 49.39 11.05
C LEU A 107 44.74 49.05 10.32
N PHE A 108 43.76 48.48 11.03
CA PHE A 108 42.45 48.20 10.47
C PHE A 108 41.60 49.47 10.25
N LEU A 109 41.72 50.47 11.13
CA LEU A 109 41.07 51.77 10.99
C LEU A 109 41.61 52.58 9.80
N ASN A 110 42.88 52.40 9.41
CA ASN A 110 43.45 53.01 8.21
C ASN A 110 42.72 52.60 6.92
N ILE A 111 41.90 51.54 6.96
CA ILE A 111 41.00 51.20 5.87
C ILE A 111 39.77 52.11 5.95
N GLU A 112 39.80 53.21 5.19
CA GLU A 112 38.89 54.37 5.23
C GLU A 112 37.37 54.07 5.22
N SER A 113 36.92 52.93 4.69
CA SER A 113 35.49 52.61 4.60
C SER A 113 35.18 51.14 4.83
N ASP A 114 33.98 50.86 5.35
CA ASP A 114 33.45 49.50 5.50
C ASP A 114 33.40 48.74 4.16
N ALA A 115 33.15 49.46 3.05
CA ALA A 115 33.19 48.87 1.71
C ALA A 115 34.60 48.38 1.33
N LYS A 116 35.65 49.16 1.64
CA LYS A 116 37.05 48.77 1.41
C LYS A 116 37.47 47.63 2.35
N LYS A 117 37.02 47.64 3.61
CA LYS A 117 37.24 46.53 4.57
C LYS A 117 36.59 45.24 4.08
N LEU A 118 35.36 45.33 3.57
CA LEU A 118 34.66 44.19 2.97
C LEU A 118 35.38 43.68 1.71
N ALA A 119 35.87 44.57 0.86
CA ALA A 119 36.66 44.22 -0.31
C ALA A 119 37.99 43.53 0.08
N ALA A 120 38.65 43.98 1.14
CA ALA A 120 39.86 43.34 1.69
C ALA A 120 39.55 41.92 2.17
N VAL A 121 38.46 41.72 2.91
CA VAL A 121 37.99 40.38 3.32
C VAL A 121 37.73 39.50 2.09
N ARG A 122 37.00 40.01 1.09
CA ARG A 122 36.74 39.27 -0.16
C ARG A 122 38.04 38.91 -0.88
N CYS A 123 39.01 39.82 -0.93
CA CYS A 123 40.32 39.57 -1.52
C CYS A 123 41.06 38.44 -0.79
N CYS A 124 41.07 38.42 0.55
CA CYS A 124 41.63 37.32 1.34
C CYS A 124 40.96 35.97 1.02
N LEU A 125 39.63 35.93 0.99
CA LEU A 125 38.88 34.71 0.67
C LEU A 125 39.15 34.23 -0.77
N GLU A 126 39.19 35.14 -1.74
CA GLU A 126 39.52 34.80 -3.13
C GLU A 126 40.95 34.32 -3.27
N ALA A 127 41.93 34.97 -2.63
CA ALA A 127 43.32 34.55 -2.67
C ALA A 127 43.54 33.16 -2.06
N ALA A 128 42.81 32.81 -1.00
CA ALA A 128 42.89 31.49 -0.38
C ALA A 128 42.56 30.34 -1.35
N ARG A 129 41.77 30.58 -2.41
CA ARG A 129 41.48 29.60 -3.47
C ARG A 129 42.70 29.23 -4.31
N PHE A 130 43.67 30.13 -4.39
CA PHE A 130 44.86 29.98 -5.22
C PHE A 130 46.07 29.47 -4.42
N ILE A 131 46.15 29.80 -3.13
CA ILE A 131 47.24 29.37 -2.24
C ILE A 131 47.15 27.85 -2.04
N ALA A 132 48.24 27.15 -2.35
CA ALA A 132 48.34 25.71 -2.17
C ALA A 132 48.87 25.32 -0.78
N TRP A 133 49.82 26.09 -0.23
CA TRP A 133 50.47 25.79 1.04
C TRP A 133 49.52 26.02 2.23
N PRO A 134 49.21 24.99 3.05
CA PRO A 134 48.19 25.10 4.10
C PRO A 134 48.46 26.15 5.19
N PRO A 135 49.71 26.38 5.66
CA PRO A 135 50.01 27.46 6.61
C PRO A 135 49.62 28.85 6.10
N ASP A 136 50.02 29.24 4.89
CA ASP A 136 49.69 30.54 4.31
C ASP A 136 48.20 30.66 3.99
N GLN A 137 47.59 29.58 3.51
CA GLN A 137 46.16 29.53 3.27
C GLN A 137 45.37 29.75 4.58
N LYS A 138 45.79 29.10 5.68
CA LYS A 138 45.20 29.31 7.02
C LYS A 138 45.41 30.74 7.52
N ARG A 139 46.59 31.32 7.33
CA ARG A 139 46.90 32.70 7.71
C ARG A 139 45.95 33.69 7.03
N VAL A 140 45.78 33.59 5.71
CA VAL A 140 44.88 34.47 4.95
C VAL A 140 43.41 34.26 5.33
N LEU A 141 42.96 33.03 5.55
CA LEU A 141 41.60 32.74 6.02
C LEU A 141 41.33 33.29 7.42
N ARG A 142 42.31 33.22 8.33
CA ARG A 142 42.21 33.82 9.67
C ARG A 142 42.18 35.35 9.61
N ALA A 143 42.95 35.97 8.72
CA ALA A 143 42.88 37.41 8.47
C ALA A 143 41.50 37.83 7.95
N ALA A 144 40.91 37.07 7.02
CA ALA A 144 39.54 37.29 6.57
C ALA A 144 38.53 37.20 7.74
N ARG A 145 38.68 36.20 8.61
CA ARG A 145 37.85 36.04 9.81
C ARG A 145 37.98 37.21 10.79
N THR A 146 39.20 37.69 11.02
CA THR A 146 39.46 38.89 11.84
C THR A 146 38.77 40.11 11.24
N GLY A 147 38.91 40.33 9.92
CA GLY A 147 38.23 41.45 9.25
C GLY A 147 36.70 41.38 9.35
N LEU A 148 36.11 40.18 9.25
CA LEU A 148 34.67 39.97 9.44
C LEU A 148 34.20 40.24 10.87
N ALA A 149 35.01 39.90 11.88
CA ALA A 149 34.68 40.14 13.28
C ALA A 149 34.69 41.64 13.64
N LEU A 150 35.51 42.43 12.93
CA LEU A 150 35.65 43.87 13.14
C LEU A 150 34.68 44.70 12.29
N LEU A 151 33.93 44.06 11.37
CA LEU A 151 32.90 44.71 10.55
C LEU A 151 31.54 44.69 11.26
N PRO A 152 30.65 45.66 10.97
CA PRO A 152 29.27 45.63 11.49
C PRO A 152 28.53 44.32 11.13
N PRO A 153 27.65 43.82 12.00
CA PRO A 153 27.05 42.48 11.89
C PRO A 153 26.20 42.26 10.62
N LYS A 154 25.77 43.35 9.96
CA LYS A 154 25.08 43.30 8.66
C LYS A 154 25.92 42.64 7.55
N TYR A 155 27.25 42.65 7.68
CA TYR A 155 28.17 42.07 6.70
C TYR A 155 28.57 40.63 7.01
N SER A 156 28.30 40.11 8.21
CA SER A 156 28.77 38.78 8.63
C SER A 156 28.04 37.62 7.94
N ARG A 157 26.83 37.83 7.39
CA ARG A 157 26.02 36.77 6.76
C ARG A 157 26.28 36.58 5.25
N GLU A 158 26.99 37.49 4.59
CA GLU A 158 27.18 37.44 3.13
C GLU A 158 28.22 36.43 2.66
N HIS A 159 29.13 36.00 3.53
CA HIS A 159 30.31 35.25 3.12
C HIS A 159 30.14 33.78 3.47
N ARG A 160 29.99 32.94 2.45
CA ARG A 160 30.00 31.46 2.56
C ARG A 160 31.41 30.94 2.92
N THR A 161 31.99 31.43 4.01
CA THR A 161 33.35 31.10 4.48
C THR A 161 33.46 29.63 4.85
N ASP A 162 32.38 29.05 5.37
CA ASP A 162 32.35 27.66 5.79
C ASP A 162 32.43 26.71 4.59
N GLU A 163 31.64 26.98 3.54
CA GLU A 163 31.71 26.23 2.28
C GLU A 163 33.12 26.29 1.67
N LEU A 164 33.72 27.49 1.62
CA LEU A 164 35.08 27.65 1.12
C LEU A 164 36.09 26.87 1.97
N CYS A 165 36.01 26.96 3.30
CA CYS A 165 36.91 26.22 4.20
C CYS A 165 36.77 24.69 4.01
N GLN A 166 35.55 24.19 3.83
CA GLN A 166 35.30 22.76 3.56
C GLN A 166 35.91 22.33 2.22
N GLN A 167 35.70 23.12 1.15
CA GLN A 167 36.28 22.87 -0.16
C GLN A 167 37.82 22.88 -0.11
N LEU A 168 38.42 23.88 0.54
CA LEU A 168 39.87 23.98 0.67
C LEU A 168 40.45 22.83 1.49
N ARG A 169 39.76 22.41 2.56
CA ARG A 169 40.16 21.22 3.34
C ARG A 169 40.15 19.96 2.48
N LEU A 170 39.12 19.76 1.66
CA LEU A 170 39.07 18.63 0.72
C LEU A 170 40.24 18.72 -0.28
N LEU A 171 40.42 19.88 -0.93
CA LEU A 171 41.48 20.11 -1.91
C LEU A 171 42.88 19.90 -1.34
N ASN A 172 43.13 20.31 -0.09
CA ASN A 172 44.43 20.09 0.54
C ASN A 172 44.69 18.59 0.74
N ASN A 173 43.68 17.81 1.14
CA ASN A 173 43.85 16.36 1.23
C ASN A 173 44.09 15.74 -0.16
N LEU A 174 43.37 16.18 -1.19
CA LEU A 174 43.58 15.71 -2.56
C LEU A 174 44.97 16.04 -3.13
N ARG A 175 45.59 17.13 -2.67
CA ARG A 175 46.91 17.61 -3.13
C ARG A 175 48.08 16.94 -2.41
N PHE A 176 48.00 16.84 -1.07
CA PHE A 176 49.14 16.46 -0.24
C PHE A 176 49.09 15.02 0.26
N ASN A 177 47.95 14.33 0.13
CA ASN A 177 47.91 12.90 0.42
C ASN A 177 48.30 12.10 -0.84
N GLU A 178 49.52 11.57 -0.81
CA GLU A 178 50.13 10.83 -1.92
C GLU A 178 49.29 9.62 -2.36
N SER A 179 48.59 8.97 -1.42
CA SER A 179 47.73 7.82 -1.72
C SER A 179 46.53 8.13 -2.62
N ILE A 180 46.13 9.41 -2.71
CA ILE A 180 44.97 9.83 -3.51
C ILE A 180 45.36 10.14 -4.95
N GLY A 181 46.46 10.88 -5.13
CA GLY A 181 47.00 11.26 -6.44
C GLY A 181 46.03 12.06 -7.32
N LEU A 182 45.22 12.98 -6.76
CA LEU A 182 44.31 13.88 -7.50
C LEU A 182 44.54 15.36 -7.15
N PRO A 183 45.72 15.94 -7.39
CA PRO A 183 45.99 17.33 -7.01
C PRO A 183 45.19 18.31 -7.88
N LEU A 184 44.03 18.74 -7.38
CA LEU A 184 43.13 19.67 -8.07
C LEU A 184 43.29 21.11 -7.58
N THR A 185 43.17 22.08 -8.49
CA THR A 185 42.97 23.48 -8.11
C THR A 185 41.52 23.73 -7.69
N HIS A 186 41.27 24.88 -7.05
CA HIS A 186 39.89 25.28 -6.74
C HIS A 186 39.07 25.49 -8.02
N ALA A 187 39.65 26.13 -9.05
CA ALA A 187 39.00 26.32 -10.35
C ALA A 187 38.65 24.98 -11.02
N GLN A 188 39.59 24.03 -11.04
CA GLN A 188 39.37 22.69 -11.58
C GLN A 188 38.28 21.95 -10.82
N PHE A 189 38.27 22.02 -9.49
CA PHE A 189 37.20 21.45 -8.67
C PHE A 189 35.84 22.08 -8.96
N SER A 190 35.76 23.41 -9.06
CA SER A 190 34.51 24.11 -9.39
C SER A 190 33.97 23.74 -10.78
N ARG A 191 34.85 23.55 -11.77
CA ARG A 191 34.46 23.13 -13.13
C ARG A 191 34.09 21.65 -13.20
N LEU A 192 34.83 20.79 -12.50
CA LEU A 192 34.62 19.34 -12.45
C LEU A 192 33.30 19.01 -11.76
N GLY A 193 32.98 19.76 -10.69
CA GLY A 193 31.84 19.48 -9.82
C GLY A 193 32.11 18.33 -8.86
N LEU A 194 31.41 18.36 -7.73
CA LEU A 194 31.58 17.39 -6.65
C LEU A 194 31.16 15.97 -7.07
N GLY A 195 30.07 15.82 -7.82
CA GLY A 195 29.58 14.51 -8.26
C GLY A 195 30.64 13.74 -9.06
N VAL A 196 31.27 14.39 -10.03
CA VAL A 196 32.32 13.77 -10.87
C VAL A 196 33.59 13.50 -10.07
N LEU A 197 33.94 14.35 -9.10
CA LEU A 197 35.05 14.07 -8.18
C LEU A 197 34.79 12.79 -7.38
N ILE A 198 33.59 12.64 -6.81
CA ILE A 198 33.22 11.43 -6.08
C ILE A 198 33.29 10.20 -7.01
N ASP A 199 32.80 10.29 -8.25
CA ASP A 199 32.92 9.21 -9.23
C ASP A 199 34.38 8.82 -9.50
N ARG A 200 35.28 9.80 -9.63
CA ARG A 200 36.72 9.52 -9.81
C ARG A 200 37.32 8.83 -8.58
N LEU A 201 36.93 9.22 -7.38
CA LEU A 201 37.38 8.59 -6.13
C LEU A 201 36.85 7.15 -6.02
N LEU A 202 35.59 6.91 -6.38
CA LEU A 202 34.97 5.59 -6.40
C LEU A 202 35.62 4.66 -7.44
N ASN A 203 35.92 5.17 -8.63
CA ASN A 203 36.65 4.41 -9.66
C ASN A 203 38.07 4.03 -9.22
N ARG A 204 38.67 4.81 -8.32
CA ARG A 204 39.96 4.51 -7.67
C ARG A 204 39.84 3.65 -6.41
N ARG A 205 38.62 3.21 -6.06
CA ARG A 205 38.31 2.41 -4.85
C ARG A 205 38.61 3.12 -3.53
N LEU A 206 38.69 4.45 -3.54
CA LEU A 206 38.94 5.28 -2.36
C LEU A 206 37.62 5.56 -1.59
N HIS A 207 36.91 4.50 -1.21
CA HIS A 207 35.56 4.58 -0.62
C HIS A 207 35.52 5.34 0.70
N GLU A 208 36.48 5.09 1.59
CA GLU A 208 36.56 5.79 2.89
C GLU A 208 36.75 7.30 2.70
N PHE A 209 37.69 7.68 1.83
CA PHE A 209 37.94 9.08 1.53
C PHE A 209 36.73 9.75 0.88
N ALA A 210 36.09 9.08 -0.09
CA ALA A 210 34.87 9.57 -0.73
C ALA A 210 33.73 9.76 0.27
N PHE A 211 33.56 8.83 1.21
CA PHE A 211 32.57 8.91 2.27
C PHE A 211 32.80 10.14 3.17
N ARG A 212 34.04 10.34 3.62
CA ARG A 212 34.45 11.51 4.43
C ARG A 212 34.31 12.82 3.64
N ALA A 213 34.57 12.81 2.34
CA ALA A 213 34.40 13.98 1.48
C ALA A 213 32.92 14.38 1.37
N CYS A 214 32.01 13.41 1.20
CA CYS A 214 30.57 13.64 1.21
C CYS A 214 30.08 14.20 2.57
N GLU A 215 30.60 13.66 3.68
CA GLU A 215 30.33 14.13 5.04
C GLU A 215 30.79 15.58 5.26
N LEU A 216 32.03 15.89 4.86
CA LEU A 216 32.62 17.22 5.03
C LEU A 216 31.85 18.31 4.26
N LEU A 217 31.38 17.99 3.05
CA LEU A 217 30.65 18.90 2.17
C LEU A 217 29.13 18.87 2.37
N ARG A 218 28.64 18.09 3.35
CA ARG A 218 27.23 18.01 3.75
C ARG A 218 26.29 17.73 2.56
N LEU A 219 26.68 16.81 1.70
CA LEU A 219 25.80 16.31 0.64
C LEU A 219 24.56 15.65 1.26
N SER A 220 23.46 15.59 0.49
CA SER A 220 22.29 14.78 0.83
C SER A 220 22.73 13.34 1.09
N GLU A 221 22.10 12.68 2.06
CA GLU A 221 22.45 11.28 2.39
C GLU A 221 22.31 10.37 1.17
N SER A 222 21.28 10.60 0.34
CA SER A 222 21.01 9.84 -0.88
C SER A 222 22.11 9.98 -1.93
N ASP A 223 22.53 11.20 -2.23
CA ASP A 223 23.43 11.48 -3.37
C ASP A 223 24.91 11.45 -2.96
N GLY A 224 25.17 11.58 -1.65
CA GLY A 224 26.50 11.55 -1.06
C GLY A 224 26.87 10.17 -0.50
N GLN A 225 26.53 9.94 0.77
CA GLN A 225 27.01 8.80 1.53
C GLN A 225 26.41 7.47 1.06
N ALA A 226 25.09 7.40 0.85
CA ALA A 226 24.42 6.20 0.37
C ALA A 226 24.96 5.77 -1.00
N ARG A 227 25.20 6.72 -1.91
CA ARG A 227 25.85 6.44 -3.21
C ARG A 227 27.21 5.77 -3.06
N VAL A 228 28.07 6.27 -2.17
CA VAL A 228 29.40 5.68 -1.91
C VAL A 228 29.28 4.27 -1.34
N MET A 229 28.36 4.08 -0.38
CA MET A 229 28.09 2.78 0.24
C MET A 229 27.55 1.76 -0.77
N MET A 230 26.64 2.18 -1.63
CA MET A 230 26.08 1.36 -2.71
C MET A 230 27.16 0.94 -3.70
N HIS A 231 28.03 1.86 -4.12
CA HIS A 231 29.14 1.51 -5.00
C HIS A 231 30.15 0.58 -4.32
N TRP A 232 30.42 0.75 -3.02
CA TRP A 232 31.26 -0.18 -2.27
C TRP A 232 30.64 -1.58 -2.23
N ALA A 233 29.33 -1.69 -1.96
CA ALA A 233 28.63 -2.98 -1.95
C ALA A 233 28.63 -3.63 -3.34
N GLU A 234 28.42 -2.84 -4.40
CA GLU A 234 28.56 -3.28 -5.78
C GLU A 234 29.97 -3.82 -6.09
N TRP A 235 31.00 -3.19 -5.56
CA TRP A 235 32.38 -3.63 -5.72
C TRP A 235 32.66 -4.93 -4.96
N GLN A 236 32.16 -5.08 -3.73
CA GLN A 236 32.28 -6.33 -2.96
C GLN A 236 31.67 -7.52 -3.71
N ILE A 237 30.50 -7.32 -4.32
CA ILE A 237 29.85 -8.33 -5.14
C ILE A 237 30.71 -8.71 -6.37
N ASP A 238 31.37 -7.74 -7.01
CA ASP A 238 32.28 -8.01 -8.15
C ASP A 238 33.54 -8.80 -7.74
N THR A 239 33.99 -8.64 -6.50
CA THR A 239 35.20 -9.33 -6.01
C THR A 239 34.96 -10.78 -5.62
N LEU A 240 33.69 -11.24 -5.61
CA LEU A 240 33.40 -12.64 -5.36
C LEU A 240 33.98 -13.52 -6.48
N PRO A 241 34.56 -14.69 -6.14
CA PRO A 241 34.99 -15.65 -7.15
C PRO A 241 33.81 -16.08 -8.03
N PRO A 242 34.02 -16.50 -9.28
CA PRO A 242 32.93 -17.09 -10.08
C PRO A 242 32.43 -18.38 -9.42
N LEU A 243 31.13 -18.68 -9.57
CA LEU A 243 30.56 -19.94 -9.07
C LEU A 243 31.21 -21.13 -9.79
N VAL A 244 31.67 -22.11 -9.03
CA VAL A 244 32.16 -23.38 -9.57
C VAL A 244 30.96 -24.17 -10.10
N GLY A 245 30.93 -24.47 -11.41
CA GLY A 245 29.82 -25.18 -12.05
C GLY A 245 28.75 -24.27 -12.68
N ALA A 246 29.13 -23.10 -13.19
CA ALA A 246 28.26 -22.12 -13.86
C ALA A 246 27.58 -22.59 -15.17
N GLY A 247 27.40 -23.90 -15.34
CA GLY A 247 26.63 -24.52 -16.41
C GLY A 247 25.72 -25.61 -15.84
N VAL A 248 24.41 -25.35 -15.88
CA VAL A 248 23.31 -26.30 -15.70
C VAL A 248 23.13 -26.87 -14.28
N ASP A 249 22.09 -26.38 -13.60
CA ASP A 249 21.32 -27.04 -12.53
C ASP A 249 22.03 -27.60 -11.27
N ILE A 250 23.30 -27.28 -11.05
CA ILE A 250 23.95 -27.55 -9.76
C ILE A 250 23.76 -26.30 -8.88
N GLY A 251 22.93 -26.42 -7.86
CA GLY A 251 22.67 -25.36 -6.89
C GLY A 251 23.96 -24.82 -6.24
N GLU A 252 23.88 -23.60 -5.71
CA GLU A 252 24.97 -22.92 -5.00
C GLU A 252 25.62 -23.88 -3.97
N SER A 253 26.94 -24.05 -4.03
CA SER A 253 27.66 -24.89 -3.08
C SER A 253 27.45 -24.37 -1.66
N ARG A 254 27.58 -25.24 -0.64
CA ARG A 254 27.39 -24.82 0.76
C ARG A 254 28.38 -23.73 1.17
N GLU A 255 29.60 -23.79 0.65
CA GLU A 255 30.65 -22.81 0.91
C GLU A 255 30.34 -21.46 0.23
N ASP A 256 29.91 -21.48 -1.04
CA ASP A 256 29.47 -20.28 -1.75
C ASP A 256 28.26 -19.64 -1.08
N ALA A 257 27.30 -20.45 -0.62
CA ALA A 257 26.12 -19.97 0.09
C ALA A 257 26.50 -19.27 1.39
N GLN A 258 27.46 -19.83 2.15
CA GLN A 258 27.95 -19.24 3.40
C GLN A 258 28.73 -17.94 3.14
N ALA A 259 29.55 -17.89 2.09
CA ALA A 259 30.26 -16.67 1.69
C ALA A 259 29.28 -15.56 1.28
N SER A 260 28.25 -15.90 0.51
CA SER A 260 27.16 -15.00 0.15
C SER A 260 26.39 -14.48 1.38
N ASP A 261 26.12 -15.34 2.39
CA ASP A 261 25.46 -14.91 3.64
C ASP A 261 26.33 -13.94 4.46
N ALA A 262 27.62 -14.24 4.59
CA ALA A 262 28.56 -13.36 5.27
C ALA A 262 28.63 -11.99 4.58
N LEU A 263 28.70 -11.97 3.24
CA LEU A 263 28.70 -10.74 2.47
C LEU A 263 27.41 -9.93 2.65
N VAL A 264 26.24 -10.59 2.61
CA VAL A 264 24.96 -9.90 2.85
C VAL A 264 24.93 -9.30 4.26
N ALA A 265 25.41 -10.01 5.26
CA ALA A 265 25.50 -9.49 6.63
C ALA A 265 26.41 -8.25 6.71
N ASP A 266 27.56 -8.27 6.05
CA ASP A 266 28.50 -7.14 6.00
C ASP A 266 27.90 -5.93 5.25
N ILE A 267 27.24 -6.17 4.11
CA ILE A 267 26.55 -5.13 3.35
C ILE A 267 25.44 -4.51 4.19
N VAL A 268 24.58 -5.31 4.80
CA VAL A 268 23.46 -4.80 5.61
C VAL A 268 23.97 -4.05 6.84
N LYS A 269 25.04 -4.53 7.48
CA LYS A 269 25.68 -3.84 8.61
C LYS A 269 26.23 -2.47 8.24
N PHE A 270 26.85 -2.35 7.06
CA PHE A 270 27.47 -1.10 6.62
C PHE A 270 26.47 -0.13 5.99
N VAL A 271 25.66 -0.61 5.05
CA VAL A 271 24.70 0.18 4.27
C VAL A 271 23.47 0.53 5.11
N GLY A 272 22.92 -0.45 5.83
CA GLY A 272 21.71 -0.28 6.65
C GLY A 272 20.46 0.07 5.85
N GLN A 273 19.48 0.65 6.54
CA GLN A 273 18.21 1.12 5.95
C GLN A 273 18.21 2.64 5.92
N ARG A 274 18.94 3.22 4.96
CA ARG A 274 19.11 4.69 4.81
C ARG A 274 18.39 5.21 3.56
N PRO A 275 17.96 6.47 3.54
CA PRO A 275 17.42 7.10 2.34
C PRO A 275 18.42 7.04 1.17
N GLY A 276 17.96 6.57 0.00
CA GLY A 276 18.78 6.44 -1.21
C GLY A 276 19.46 5.08 -1.40
N VAL A 277 19.39 4.18 -0.43
CA VAL A 277 19.80 2.78 -0.59
C VAL A 277 18.76 2.04 -1.45
N ASN A 278 19.23 1.22 -2.39
CA ASN A 278 18.37 0.42 -3.27
C ASN A 278 18.96 -1.00 -3.40
N TYR A 279 18.51 -1.91 -2.55
CA TYR A 279 18.96 -3.30 -2.54
C TYR A 279 18.56 -4.05 -3.82
N ALA A 280 17.47 -3.66 -4.48
CA ALA A 280 17.07 -4.21 -5.77
C ALA A 280 18.16 -4.00 -6.87
N ARG A 281 18.87 -2.87 -6.84
CA ARG A 281 20.01 -2.63 -7.73
C ARG A 281 21.17 -3.60 -7.47
N LEU A 282 21.51 -3.86 -6.21
CA LEU A 282 22.54 -4.84 -5.82
C LEU A 282 22.12 -6.25 -6.23
N ALA A 283 20.85 -6.60 -6.00
CA ALA A 283 20.30 -7.89 -6.38
C ALA A 283 20.33 -8.10 -7.91
N GLY A 284 19.95 -7.09 -8.70
CA GLY A 284 20.06 -7.14 -10.15
C GLY A 284 21.50 -7.30 -10.63
N LYS A 285 22.48 -6.72 -9.91
CA LYS A 285 23.90 -6.95 -10.18
C LYS A 285 24.34 -8.39 -9.87
N ALA A 286 23.96 -8.91 -8.70
CA ALA A 286 24.21 -10.30 -8.33
C ALA A 286 23.56 -11.29 -9.33
N ALA A 287 22.36 -10.98 -9.83
CA ALA A 287 21.68 -11.76 -10.87
C ALA A 287 22.48 -11.82 -12.18
N ARG A 288 23.05 -10.69 -12.64
CA ARG A 288 23.91 -10.63 -13.84
C ARG A 288 25.19 -11.42 -13.70
N LEU A 289 25.70 -11.57 -12.48
CA LEU A 289 26.85 -12.43 -12.15
C LEU A 289 26.44 -13.89 -11.93
N ASN A 290 25.23 -14.27 -12.35
CA ASN A 290 24.66 -15.62 -12.22
C ASN A 290 24.59 -16.13 -10.77
N ARG A 291 24.37 -15.23 -9.80
CA ARG A 291 24.23 -15.56 -8.37
C ARG A 291 22.80 -15.29 -7.86
N PRO A 292 21.80 -16.10 -8.26
CA PRO A 292 20.40 -15.86 -7.91
C PRO A 292 20.10 -16.03 -6.40
N GLY A 293 20.87 -16.87 -5.69
CA GLY A 293 20.75 -17.05 -4.24
C GLY A 293 21.13 -15.79 -3.46
N LEU A 294 22.26 -15.17 -3.83
CA LEU A 294 22.68 -13.87 -3.29
C LEU A 294 21.66 -12.77 -3.62
N ALA A 295 21.20 -12.72 -4.88
CA ALA A 295 20.20 -11.74 -5.31
C ALA A 295 18.90 -11.81 -4.48
N ARG A 296 18.37 -13.03 -4.25
CA ARG A 296 17.17 -13.23 -3.41
C ARG A 296 17.37 -12.75 -1.97
N ARG A 297 18.53 -13.02 -1.36
CA ARG A 297 18.84 -12.58 0.01
C ARG A 297 18.95 -11.07 0.12
N LEU A 298 19.58 -10.41 -0.85
CA LEU A 298 19.64 -8.94 -0.91
C LEU A 298 18.24 -8.32 -1.04
N LEU A 299 17.37 -8.92 -1.85
CA LEU A 299 16.00 -8.43 -2.04
C LEU A 299 15.14 -8.49 -0.77
N ASP A 300 15.44 -9.35 0.19
CA ASP A 300 14.69 -9.39 1.45
C ASP A 300 14.87 -8.11 2.31
N PHE A 301 15.91 -7.33 2.04
CA PHE A 301 16.17 -6.03 2.68
C PHE A 301 15.64 -4.83 1.86
N GLU A 302 15.06 -5.06 0.68
CA GLU A 302 14.46 -3.98 -0.11
C GLU A 302 13.14 -3.50 0.52
N THR A 303 13.03 -2.18 0.65
CA THR A 303 11.85 -1.52 1.23
C THR A 303 10.79 -1.20 0.18
N ARG A 304 11.20 -1.04 -1.07
CA ARG A 304 10.34 -0.75 -2.21
C ARG A 304 9.74 -2.05 -2.76
N SER A 305 8.47 -2.29 -2.43
CA SER A 305 7.74 -3.50 -2.86
C SER A 305 7.73 -3.69 -4.37
N GLN A 306 7.56 -2.62 -5.15
CA GLN A 306 7.57 -2.68 -6.61
C GLN A 306 8.92 -3.17 -7.15
N ASP A 307 10.01 -2.48 -6.83
CA ASP A 307 11.37 -2.86 -7.24
C ASP A 307 11.70 -4.30 -6.80
N GLN A 308 11.29 -4.67 -5.57
CA GLN A 308 11.49 -6.02 -5.03
C GLN A 308 10.77 -7.08 -5.87
N VAL A 309 9.49 -6.88 -6.17
CA VAL A 309 8.66 -7.82 -6.94
C VAL A 309 9.14 -7.92 -8.38
N GLU A 310 9.47 -6.80 -9.02
CA GLU A 310 10.01 -6.77 -10.39
C GLU A 310 11.32 -7.57 -10.50
N GLN A 311 12.26 -7.39 -9.56
CA GLN A 311 13.50 -8.17 -9.55
C GLN A 311 13.25 -9.66 -9.24
N LEU A 312 12.32 -10.00 -8.33
CA LEU A 312 11.98 -11.40 -8.06
C LEU A 312 11.37 -12.10 -9.28
N LEU A 313 10.57 -11.39 -10.08
CA LEU A 313 10.04 -11.88 -11.34
C LEU A 313 11.16 -12.10 -12.37
N ALA A 314 12.10 -11.15 -12.47
CA ALA A 314 13.27 -11.28 -13.35
C ALA A 314 14.16 -12.49 -12.97
N LEU A 315 14.24 -12.82 -11.68
CA LEU A 315 14.94 -14.00 -11.13
C LEU A 315 14.15 -15.32 -11.26
N GLY A 316 13.01 -15.35 -11.96
CA GLY A 316 12.16 -16.54 -12.09
C GLY A 316 11.52 -17.03 -10.78
N SER A 317 11.55 -16.21 -9.73
CA SER A 317 11.11 -16.58 -8.38
C SER A 317 9.63 -16.27 -8.15
N HIS A 318 8.80 -16.77 -9.06
CA HIS A 318 7.38 -16.43 -9.21
C HIS A 318 6.55 -16.55 -7.93
N GLY A 319 6.72 -17.64 -7.18
CA GLY A 319 5.98 -17.85 -5.92
C GLY A 319 6.32 -16.81 -4.84
N LYS A 320 7.61 -16.47 -4.69
CA LYS A 320 8.05 -15.42 -3.75
C LYS A 320 7.62 -14.03 -4.22
N ALA A 321 7.67 -13.76 -5.52
CA ALA A 321 7.18 -12.50 -6.08
C ALA A 321 5.70 -12.28 -5.76
N LEU A 322 4.86 -13.31 -5.94
CA LEU A 322 3.45 -13.26 -5.61
C LEU A 322 3.22 -13.06 -4.10
N GLU A 323 3.95 -13.78 -3.26
CA GLU A 323 3.87 -13.61 -1.80
C GLU A 323 4.20 -12.17 -1.37
N LYS A 324 5.27 -11.57 -1.91
CA LYS A 324 5.67 -10.20 -1.57
C LYS A 324 4.68 -9.17 -2.13
N ALA A 325 4.14 -9.39 -3.33
CA ALA A 325 3.08 -8.54 -3.88
C ALA A 325 1.82 -8.56 -3.00
N VAL A 326 1.37 -9.74 -2.56
CA VAL A 326 0.23 -9.86 -1.64
C VAL A 326 0.50 -9.17 -0.30
N LYS A 327 1.72 -9.32 0.26
CA LYS A 327 2.11 -8.63 1.50
C LYS A 327 2.17 -7.11 1.36
N SER A 328 2.42 -6.59 0.16
CA SER A 328 2.44 -5.14 -0.08
C SER A 328 1.05 -4.50 0.02
N GLY A 329 -0.01 -5.29 -0.18
CA GLY A 329 -1.39 -4.80 -0.24
C GLY A 329 -1.73 -3.97 -1.48
N ASP A 330 -0.78 -3.75 -2.39
CA ASP A 330 -1.00 -3.03 -3.63
C ASP A 330 -1.71 -3.92 -4.66
N THR A 331 -2.97 -3.59 -4.95
CA THR A 331 -3.81 -4.33 -5.90
C THR A 331 -3.23 -4.32 -7.31
N ASP A 332 -2.61 -3.23 -7.73
CA ASP A 332 -2.05 -3.11 -9.08
C ASP A 332 -0.82 -3.99 -9.21
N LEU A 333 0.05 -3.98 -8.20
CA LEU A 333 1.23 -4.85 -8.17
C LEU A 333 0.83 -6.34 -8.17
N ILE A 334 -0.19 -6.71 -7.39
CA ILE A 334 -0.73 -8.08 -7.40
C ILE A 334 -1.25 -8.44 -8.80
N GLN A 335 -2.05 -7.58 -9.43
CA GLN A 335 -2.59 -7.83 -10.77
C GLN A 335 -1.51 -7.94 -11.84
N GLN A 336 -0.45 -7.12 -11.77
CA GLN A 336 0.70 -7.21 -12.67
C GLN A 336 1.39 -8.57 -12.57
N VAL A 337 1.62 -9.06 -11.34
CA VAL A 337 2.19 -10.40 -11.12
C VAL A 337 1.25 -11.47 -11.67
N LEU A 338 -0.05 -11.41 -11.34
CA LEU A 338 -1.05 -12.37 -11.80
C LEU A 338 -1.14 -12.44 -13.33
N LEU A 339 -1.10 -11.29 -14.02
CA LEU A 339 -1.10 -11.22 -15.48
C LEU A 339 0.14 -11.91 -16.07
N LYS A 340 1.32 -11.65 -15.49
CA LYS A 340 2.55 -12.27 -15.93
C LYS A 340 2.52 -13.79 -15.74
N LEU A 341 2.00 -14.26 -14.60
CA LEU A 341 1.81 -15.69 -14.33
C LEU A 341 0.77 -16.33 -15.26
N HIS A 342 -0.32 -15.63 -15.55
CA HIS A 342 -1.36 -16.09 -16.47
C HIS A 342 -0.79 -16.33 -17.87
N ASN A 343 0.07 -15.44 -18.35
CA ASN A 343 0.70 -15.55 -19.66
C ASN A 343 1.73 -16.69 -19.72
N MET A 344 2.31 -17.10 -18.59
CA MET A 344 3.30 -18.18 -18.48
C MET A 344 2.70 -19.48 -17.92
N ARG A 345 1.36 -19.60 -17.89
CA ARG A 345 0.65 -20.72 -17.23
C ARG A 345 0.97 -22.11 -17.78
N SER A 346 1.43 -22.22 -19.03
CA SER A 346 1.81 -23.49 -19.65
C SER A 346 3.17 -24.02 -19.16
N GLU A 347 4.01 -23.15 -18.62
CA GLU A 347 5.40 -23.45 -18.23
C GLU A 347 5.57 -23.53 -16.70
N LEU A 348 4.54 -23.17 -15.93
CA LEU A 348 4.59 -23.02 -14.49
C LEU A 348 3.56 -23.92 -13.80
N ASP A 349 3.91 -24.43 -12.62
CA ASP A 349 2.93 -24.98 -11.68
C ASP A 349 2.11 -23.85 -11.02
N LEU A 350 1.23 -23.25 -11.83
CA LEU A 350 0.40 -22.12 -11.43
C LEU A 350 -0.50 -22.51 -10.26
N ALA A 351 -1.09 -23.71 -10.30
CA ALA A 351 -1.96 -24.21 -9.24
C ALA A 351 -1.21 -24.33 -7.91
N GLY A 352 -0.02 -24.93 -7.91
CA GLY A 352 0.82 -25.04 -6.70
C GLY A 352 1.24 -23.68 -6.12
N ILE A 353 1.51 -22.69 -6.97
CA ILE A 353 1.82 -21.32 -6.55
C ILE A 353 0.59 -20.63 -5.95
N MET A 354 -0.56 -20.69 -6.62
CA MET A 354 -1.80 -20.03 -6.18
C MET A 354 -2.35 -20.62 -4.89
N ARG A 355 -2.23 -21.93 -4.66
CA ARG A 355 -2.69 -22.58 -3.42
C ARG A 355 -2.03 -22.02 -2.16
N LYS A 356 -0.79 -21.55 -2.26
CA LYS A 356 -0.07 -20.92 -1.14
C LYS A 356 -0.57 -19.51 -0.84
N GLN A 357 -1.33 -18.89 -1.75
CA GLN A 357 -1.75 -17.48 -1.67
C GLN A 357 -3.26 -17.34 -1.99
N PRO A 358 -4.16 -17.56 -1.00
CA PRO A 358 -5.61 -17.59 -1.23
C PRO A 358 -6.18 -16.25 -1.74
N VAL A 359 -5.61 -15.11 -1.31
CA VAL A 359 -6.01 -13.78 -1.78
C VAL A 359 -5.71 -13.60 -3.28
N ALA A 360 -4.50 -13.99 -3.70
CA ALA A 360 -4.12 -13.96 -5.10
C ALA A 360 -4.98 -14.89 -5.96
N MET A 361 -5.32 -16.07 -5.44
CA MET A 361 -6.22 -17.02 -6.10
C MET A 361 -7.61 -16.42 -6.31
N ALA A 362 -8.21 -15.78 -5.30
CA ALA A 362 -9.52 -15.14 -5.44
C ALA A 362 -9.52 -14.01 -6.48
N LEU A 363 -8.47 -13.18 -6.49
CA LEU A 363 -8.30 -12.10 -7.47
C LEU A 363 -8.07 -12.65 -8.89
N TYR A 364 -7.29 -13.71 -9.02
CA TYR A 364 -7.06 -14.40 -10.30
C TYR A 364 -8.37 -14.98 -10.85
N GLN A 365 -9.16 -15.62 -9.98
CA GLN A 365 -10.48 -16.17 -10.31
C GLN A 365 -11.42 -15.09 -10.86
N GLN A 366 -11.49 -13.96 -10.17
CA GLN A 366 -12.33 -12.85 -10.58
C GLN A 366 -11.91 -12.25 -11.92
N ALA A 367 -10.61 -12.11 -12.17
CA ALA A 367 -10.10 -11.42 -13.35
C ALA A 367 -10.02 -12.33 -14.61
N TYR A 368 -9.60 -13.59 -14.45
CA TYR A 368 -9.24 -14.46 -15.59
C TYR A 368 -10.12 -15.70 -15.73
N CYS A 369 -10.88 -16.08 -14.70
CA CYS A 369 -11.74 -17.27 -14.73
C CYS A 369 -13.24 -16.94 -14.76
N ALA A 370 -13.61 -15.66 -14.89
CA ALA A 370 -15.02 -15.24 -14.96
C ALA A 370 -15.77 -15.85 -16.17
N SER A 371 -15.07 -16.20 -17.24
CA SER A 371 -15.65 -16.81 -18.45
C SER A 371 -15.98 -18.30 -18.30
N ASP A 372 -15.24 -19.06 -17.48
CA ASP A 372 -15.55 -20.46 -17.17
C ASP A 372 -15.14 -20.83 -15.73
N PRO A 373 -15.95 -20.45 -14.73
CA PRO A 373 -15.69 -20.78 -13.34
C PRO A 373 -15.85 -22.28 -13.04
N ALA A 374 -16.52 -23.06 -13.90
CA ALA A 374 -16.78 -24.48 -13.64
C ALA A 374 -15.50 -25.33 -13.81
N ALA A 375 -14.73 -25.11 -14.89
CA ALA A 375 -13.50 -25.85 -15.14
C ALA A 375 -12.45 -25.68 -14.03
N LEU A 376 -12.37 -24.48 -13.45
CA LEU A 376 -11.44 -24.23 -12.34
C LEU A 376 -11.89 -24.91 -11.03
N LEU A 377 -13.20 -24.86 -10.73
CA LEU A 377 -13.74 -25.52 -9.53
C LEU A 377 -13.59 -27.04 -9.60
N ASP A 378 -13.71 -27.62 -10.80
CA ASP A 378 -13.42 -29.04 -11.06
C ASP A 378 -11.93 -29.36 -10.83
N GLN A 379 -11.00 -28.52 -11.29
CA GLN A 379 -9.55 -28.71 -11.08
C GLN A 379 -9.12 -28.63 -9.61
N GLU A 380 -9.78 -27.79 -8.80
CA GLU A 380 -9.48 -27.62 -7.38
C GLU A 380 -10.26 -28.58 -6.46
N ASP A 381 -11.02 -29.52 -7.03
CA ASP A 381 -11.88 -30.48 -6.31
C ASP A 381 -12.90 -29.81 -5.36
N ARG A 382 -13.30 -28.56 -5.67
CA ARG A 382 -14.26 -27.77 -4.88
C ARG A 382 -15.70 -28.10 -5.26
N ARG A 383 -16.09 -29.36 -5.02
CA ARG A 383 -17.38 -29.93 -5.46
C ARG A 383 -18.61 -29.18 -4.95
N SER A 384 -18.56 -28.65 -3.71
CA SER A 384 -19.67 -27.87 -3.13
C SER A 384 -19.92 -26.55 -3.85
N ASP A 385 -18.84 -25.86 -4.24
CA ASP A 385 -18.93 -24.56 -4.92
C ASP A 385 -19.37 -24.74 -6.38
N LEU A 386 -18.95 -25.82 -7.02
CA LEU A 386 -19.45 -26.21 -8.34
C LEU A 386 -20.96 -26.47 -8.30
N ALA A 387 -21.44 -27.20 -7.30
CA ALA A 387 -22.87 -27.44 -7.13
C ALA A 387 -23.66 -26.15 -6.89
N ALA A 388 -23.11 -25.23 -6.09
CA ALA A 388 -23.70 -23.90 -5.86
C ALA A 388 -23.73 -23.02 -7.13
N LEU A 389 -22.70 -23.12 -7.97
CA LEU A 389 -22.64 -22.44 -9.27
C LEU A 389 -23.75 -22.94 -10.20
N GLU A 390 -23.94 -24.26 -10.31
CA GLU A 390 -25.02 -24.84 -11.12
C GLU A 390 -26.41 -24.46 -10.59
N LEU A 391 -26.57 -24.42 -9.27
CA LEU A 391 -27.81 -23.93 -8.65
C LEU A 391 -28.09 -22.46 -9.02
N ARG A 392 -27.06 -21.61 -8.99
CA ARG A 392 -27.18 -20.20 -9.38
C ARG A 392 -27.55 -20.08 -10.87
N ARG A 393 -26.88 -20.82 -11.74
CA ARG A 393 -27.21 -20.91 -13.18
C ARG A 393 -28.67 -21.31 -13.41
N ALA A 394 -29.22 -22.21 -12.58
CA ALA A 394 -30.62 -22.60 -12.67
C ALA A 394 -31.59 -21.44 -12.36
N PHE A 395 -31.29 -20.61 -11.36
CA PHE A 395 -32.13 -19.47 -11.02
C PHE A 395 -31.95 -18.27 -11.97
N ASP A 396 -30.77 -18.13 -12.58
CA ASP A 396 -30.51 -17.14 -13.63
C ASP A 396 -31.20 -17.50 -14.96
N ALA A 397 -31.48 -18.79 -15.21
CA ALA A 397 -32.22 -19.23 -16.39
C ALA A 397 -33.67 -18.72 -16.39
N THR A 398 -34.10 -18.10 -17.49
CA THR A 398 -35.47 -17.56 -17.68
C THR A 398 -36.49 -18.65 -18.03
N GLU A 399 -36.07 -19.68 -18.76
CA GLU A 399 -36.95 -20.76 -19.20
C GLU A 399 -37.12 -21.83 -18.13
N ALA A 400 -38.38 -22.18 -17.82
CA ALA A 400 -38.70 -23.22 -16.84
C ALA A 400 -38.13 -24.60 -17.21
N ALA A 401 -38.09 -24.93 -18.51
CA ALA A 401 -37.50 -26.19 -18.98
C ALA A 401 -36.00 -26.26 -18.67
N ARG A 402 -35.27 -25.20 -19.01
CA ARG A 402 -33.83 -25.11 -18.77
C ARG A 402 -33.51 -25.08 -17.28
N ARG A 403 -34.29 -24.34 -16.48
CA ARG A 403 -34.16 -24.33 -15.02
C ARG A 403 -34.33 -25.71 -14.42
N GLN A 404 -35.30 -26.50 -14.89
CA GLN A 404 -35.51 -27.88 -14.42
C GLN A 404 -34.29 -28.76 -14.69
N GLU A 405 -33.72 -28.71 -15.90
CA GLU A 405 -32.50 -29.45 -16.25
C GLU A 405 -31.32 -29.07 -15.35
N LEU A 406 -31.10 -27.77 -15.15
CA LEU A 406 -30.00 -27.25 -14.33
C LEU A 406 -30.17 -27.59 -12.85
N LEU A 407 -31.40 -27.61 -12.31
CA LEU A 407 -31.68 -28.09 -10.96
C LEU A 407 -31.37 -29.60 -10.82
N GLY A 408 -31.64 -30.40 -11.85
CA GLY A 408 -31.25 -31.80 -11.90
C GLY A 408 -29.72 -31.99 -11.90
N LEU A 409 -29.00 -31.18 -12.68
CA LEU A 409 -27.54 -31.17 -12.68
C LEU A 409 -26.97 -30.75 -11.32
N ALA A 410 -27.49 -29.67 -10.72
CA ALA A 410 -27.10 -29.21 -9.40
C ALA A 410 -27.32 -30.29 -8.33
N ALA A 411 -28.42 -31.05 -8.41
CA ALA A 411 -28.68 -32.18 -7.52
C ALA A 411 -27.59 -33.26 -7.63
N SER A 412 -27.20 -33.65 -8.85
CA SER A 412 -26.10 -34.61 -9.07
C SER A 412 -24.80 -34.10 -8.44
N ARG A 413 -24.46 -32.82 -8.68
CA ARG A 413 -23.24 -32.21 -8.13
C ARG A 413 -23.27 -32.13 -6.60
N PHE A 414 -24.42 -31.83 -5.97
CA PHE A 414 -24.55 -31.86 -4.51
C PHE A 414 -24.43 -33.29 -3.94
N THR A 415 -24.85 -34.31 -4.68
CA THR A 415 -24.59 -35.72 -4.30
C THR A 415 -23.10 -36.03 -4.37
N GLU A 416 -22.41 -35.66 -5.44
CA GLU A 416 -20.95 -35.80 -5.60
C GLU A 416 -20.16 -35.05 -4.52
N ALA A 417 -20.69 -33.92 -4.04
CA ALA A 417 -20.13 -33.10 -2.97
C ALA A 417 -20.42 -33.63 -1.54
N GLY A 418 -21.18 -34.73 -1.39
CA GLY A 418 -21.53 -35.27 -0.07
C GLY A 418 -22.57 -34.45 0.70
N LEU A 419 -23.40 -33.66 0.02
CA LEU A 419 -24.43 -32.79 0.60
C LEU A 419 -25.84 -33.29 0.25
N PRO A 420 -26.31 -34.42 0.84
CA PRO A 420 -27.53 -35.11 0.41
C PRO A 420 -28.81 -34.30 0.66
N VAL A 421 -28.82 -33.45 1.69
CA VAL A 421 -29.98 -32.59 1.99
C VAL A 421 -30.21 -31.59 0.85
N LEU A 422 -29.15 -30.90 0.42
CA LEU A 422 -29.23 -29.93 -0.68
C LEU A 422 -29.54 -30.61 -2.01
N ALA A 423 -28.99 -31.80 -2.25
CA ALA A 423 -29.33 -32.60 -3.42
C ALA A 423 -30.82 -32.93 -3.45
N LYS A 424 -31.40 -33.38 -2.32
CA LYS A 424 -32.83 -33.67 -2.20
C LYS A 424 -33.70 -32.44 -2.44
N GLU A 425 -33.35 -31.29 -1.87
CA GLU A 425 -34.08 -30.03 -2.11
C GLU A 425 -34.06 -29.61 -3.59
N CYS A 426 -32.92 -29.76 -4.27
CA CYS A 426 -32.81 -29.49 -5.71
C CYS A 426 -33.67 -30.47 -6.54
N GLN A 427 -33.72 -31.75 -6.17
CA GLN A 427 -34.59 -32.75 -6.79
C GLN A 427 -36.07 -32.40 -6.62
N LEU A 428 -36.49 -32.05 -5.41
CA LEU A 428 -37.86 -31.63 -5.12
C LEU A 428 -38.24 -30.35 -5.88
N ALA A 429 -37.31 -29.39 -6.01
CA ALA A 429 -37.51 -28.18 -6.79
C ALA A 429 -37.69 -28.49 -8.30
N ALA A 430 -36.85 -29.38 -8.86
CA ALA A 430 -36.97 -29.81 -10.25
C ALA A 430 -38.29 -30.57 -10.50
N GLN A 431 -38.67 -31.46 -9.58
CA GLN A 431 -39.93 -32.20 -9.64
C GLN A 431 -41.15 -31.27 -9.56
N LEU A 432 -41.12 -30.27 -8.68
CA LEU A 432 -42.18 -29.27 -8.58
C LEU A 432 -42.33 -28.50 -9.89
N LEU A 433 -41.22 -28.07 -10.49
CA LEU A 433 -41.24 -27.37 -11.78
C LEU A 433 -41.83 -28.25 -12.89
N GLU A 434 -41.48 -29.54 -12.92
CA GLU A 434 -42.06 -30.49 -13.88
C GLU A 434 -43.58 -30.58 -13.73
N ARG A 435 -44.07 -30.70 -12.48
CA ARG A 435 -45.50 -30.76 -12.19
C ARG A 435 -46.21 -29.45 -12.55
N GLN A 436 -45.62 -28.31 -12.24
CA GLN A 436 -46.15 -27.00 -12.60
C GLN A 436 -46.28 -26.85 -14.12
N ARG A 437 -45.27 -27.26 -14.89
CA ARG A 437 -45.32 -27.24 -16.37
C ARG A 437 -46.42 -28.15 -16.92
N LYS A 438 -46.66 -29.32 -16.30
CA LYS A 438 -47.80 -30.19 -16.67
C LYS A 438 -49.13 -29.51 -16.37
N LEU A 439 -49.27 -28.90 -15.20
CA LEU A 439 -50.48 -28.15 -14.82
C LEU A 439 -50.76 -26.96 -15.76
N GLU A 440 -49.74 -26.24 -16.21
CA GLU A 440 -49.90 -25.14 -17.18
C GLU A 440 -50.45 -25.63 -18.52
N ARG A 441 -50.03 -26.82 -18.98
CA ARG A 441 -50.56 -27.45 -20.20
C ARG A 441 -52.02 -27.87 -20.00
N ASP A 442 -52.31 -28.56 -18.91
CA ASP A 442 -53.62 -29.15 -18.66
C ASP A 442 -54.70 -28.09 -18.33
N LEU A 443 -54.32 -27.01 -17.66
CA LEU A 443 -55.24 -25.96 -17.19
C LEU A 443 -55.24 -24.69 -18.07
N SER A 444 -54.37 -24.62 -19.08
CA SER A 444 -54.33 -23.71 -20.26
C SER A 444 -54.47 -22.18 -20.04
N ALA A 445 -54.73 -21.70 -18.82
CA ALA A 445 -55.07 -20.31 -18.52
C ALA A 445 -54.29 -19.74 -17.31
N GLN A 446 -53.31 -20.47 -16.78
CA GLN A 446 -52.69 -20.14 -15.50
C GLN A 446 -51.19 -20.38 -15.54
N GLN A 447 -50.43 -19.43 -14.99
CA GLN A 447 -49.00 -19.59 -14.75
C GLN A 447 -48.80 -20.31 -13.41
N PHE A 448 -48.07 -21.42 -13.42
CA PHE A 448 -47.68 -22.17 -12.22
C PHE A 448 -46.17 -22.25 -12.08
N ALA A 449 -45.41 -22.23 -13.18
CA ALA A 449 -43.97 -22.42 -13.17
C ALA A 449 -43.27 -21.34 -12.33
N GLY A 450 -42.40 -21.79 -11.41
CA GLY A 450 -41.61 -20.92 -10.55
C GLY A 450 -42.32 -20.46 -9.27
N LEU A 451 -43.58 -20.83 -9.05
CA LEU A 451 -44.23 -20.64 -7.76
C LEU A 451 -43.63 -21.58 -6.71
N SER A 452 -43.72 -21.21 -5.43
CA SER A 452 -43.47 -22.17 -4.36
C SER A 452 -44.56 -23.25 -4.33
N LEU A 453 -44.27 -24.41 -3.73
CA LEU A 453 -45.26 -25.48 -3.53
C LEU A 453 -46.52 -24.93 -2.82
N HIS A 454 -46.34 -24.08 -1.82
CA HIS A 454 -47.43 -23.45 -1.08
C HIS A 454 -48.29 -22.56 -1.99
N ALA A 455 -47.68 -21.70 -2.81
CA ALA A 455 -48.41 -20.84 -3.74
C ALA A 455 -49.10 -21.64 -4.86
N THR A 456 -48.49 -22.74 -5.31
CA THR A 456 -49.07 -23.67 -6.30
C THR A 456 -50.33 -24.31 -5.75
N LEU A 457 -50.26 -24.88 -4.55
CA LEU A 457 -51.39 -25.50 -3.87
C LEU A 457 -52.51 -24.48 -3.54
N ALA A 458 -52.14 -23.27 -3.10
CA ALA A 458 -53.10 -22.19 -2.84
C ALA A 458 -53.90 -21.83 -4.11
N ARG A 459 -53.20 -21.72 -5.25
CA ARG A 459 -53.82 -21.42 -6.55
C ARG A 459 -54.74 -22.53 -7.00
N LEU A 460 -54.33 -23.80 -6.89
CA LEU A 460 -55.17 -24.95 -7.23
C LEU A 460 -56.46 -25.01 -6.39
N LEU A 461 -56.35 -24.75 -5.08
CA LEU A 461 -57.50 -24.70 -4.17
C LEU A 461 -58.45 -23.54 -4.53
N GLY A 462 -57.90 -22.34 -4.77
CA GLY A 462 -58.69 -21.18 -5.19
C GLY A 462 -59.42 -21.37 -6.52
N ASN A 463 -58.92 -22.25 -7.38
CA ASN A 463 -59.50 -22.57 -8.68
C ASN A 463 -60.42 -23.79 -8.65
N GLY A 464 -60.54 -24.48 -7.52
CA GLY A 464 -61.46 -25.61 -7.34
C GLY A 464 -60.93 -26.95 -7.82
N SER A 465 -59.62 -27.01 -8.07
CA SER A 465 -58.92 -28.24 -8.42
C SER A 465 -58.45 -28.99 -7.17
N GLU A 466 -59.36 -29.23 -6.22
CA GLU A 466 -59.03 -29.83 -4.90
C GLU A 466 -58.36 -31.20 -5.03
N LYS A 467 -58.80 -32.02 -5.99
CA LYS A 467 -58.23 -33.36 -6.23
C LYS A 467 -56.76 -33.28 -6.67
N LEU A 468 -56.42 -32.32 -7.53
CA LEU A 468 -55.04 -32.10 -7.97
C LEU A 468 -54.19 -31.55 -6.83
N ALA A 469 -54.75 -30.65 -6.01
CA ALA A 469 -54.06 -30.12 -4.85
C ALA A 469 -53.77 -31.22 -3.80
N GLU A 470 -54.71 -32.12 -3.53
CA GLU A 470 -54.52 -33.26 -2.62
C GLU A 470 -53.50 -34.27 -3.18
N SER A 471 -53.47 -34.49 -4.49
CA SER A 471 -52.44 -35.32 -5.14
C SER A 471 -51.04 -34.75 -4.94
N LEU A 472 -50.85 -33.45 -5.20
CA LEU A 472 -49.57 -32.77 -5.00
C LEU A 472 -49.18 -32.73 -3.52
N ARG A 473 -50.14 -32.53 -2.61
CA ARG A 473 -49.89 -32.58 -1.16
C ARG A 473 -49.29 -33.93 -0.74
N ARG A 474 -49.82 -35.04 -1.27
CA ARG A 474 -49.32 -36.39 -0.97
C ARG A 474 -47.93 -36.62 -1.57
N GLU A 475 -47.72 -36.19 -2.80
CA GLU A 475 -46.44 -36.35 -3.51
C GLU A 475 -45.29 -35.60 -2.82
N PHE A 476 -45.54 -34.39 -2.31
CA PHE A 476 -44.54 -33.57 -1.62
C PHE A 476 -44.60 -33.68 -0.09
N GLU A 477 -45.33 -34.66 0.44
CA GLU A 477 -45.42 -34.97 1.87
C GLU A 477 -45.72 -33.75 2.76
N VAL A 478 -46.65 -32.88 2.33
CA VAL A 478 -46.93 -31.63 3.06
C VAL A 478 -47.53 -31.95 4.44
N PRO A 479 -46.93 -31.43 5.54
CA PRO A 479 -47.39 -31.70 6.89
C PRO A 479 -48.87 -31.34 7.09
N GLU A 480 -49.61 -32.19 7.79
CA GLU A 480 -51.05 -32.06 7.93
C GLU A 480 -51.48 -30.69 8.49
N LYS A 481 -50.86 -30.21 9.57
CA LYS A 481 -51.16 -28.89 10.13
C LYS A 481 -50.98 -27.74 9.11
N ARG A 482 -49.93 -27.80 8.29
CA ARG A 482 -49.64 -26.79 7.25
C ARG A 482 -50.64 -26.88 6.10
N TRP A 483 -51.04 -28.09 5.72
CA TRP A 483 -52.08 -28.31 4.72
C TRP A 483 -53.42 -27.71 5.15
N TRP A 484 -53.86 -27.97 6.38
CA TRP A 484 -55.10 -27.40 6.90
C TRP A 484 -55.07 -25.87 6.97
N GLN A 485 -53.95 -25.26 7.40
CA GLN A 485 -53.80 -23.80 7.39
C GLN A 485 -53.89 -23.24 5.97
N LEU A 486 -53.25 -23.91 5.01
CA LEU A 486 -53.28 -23.53 3.61
C LEU A 486 -54.69 -23.64 3.02
N GLN A 487 -55.41 -24.74 3.27
CA GLN A 487 -56.79 -24.90 2.82
C GLN A 487 -57.69 -23.79 3.35
N VAL A 488 -57.62 -23.51 4.64
CA VAL A 488 -58.42 -22.46 5.27
C VAL A 488 -58.14 -21.09 4.67
N THR A 489 -56.86 -20.73 4.54
CA THR A 489 -56.48 -19.41 4.01
C THR A 489 -56.76 -19.26 2.52
N ALA A 490 -56.54 -20.32 1.71
CA ALA A 490 -56.79 -20.29 0.28
C ALA A 490 -58.29 -20.27 -0.05
N LEU A 491 -59.10 -21.10 0.62
CA LEU A 491 -60.55 -21.14 0.40
C LEU A 491 -61.23 -19.83 0.85
N ALA A 492 -60.80 -19.26 1.99
CA ALA A 492 -61.32 -17.98 2.45
C ALA A 492 -60.96 -16.84 1.49
N LYS A 493 -59.69 -16.72 1.07
CA LYS A 493 -59.25 -15.68 0.12
C LYS A 493 -59.91 -15.77 -1.25
N SER A 494 -60.30 -16.97 -1.68
CA SER A 494 -61.00 -17.21 -2.95
C SER A 494 -62.53 -17.13 -2.83
N GLY A 495 -63.07 -16.79 -1.65
CA GLY A 495 -64.52 -16.63 -1.43
C GLY A 495 -65.30 -17.95 -1.43
N ARG A 496 -64.62 -19.11 -1.37
CA ARG A 496 -65.21 -20.45 -1.41
C ARG A 496 -65.69 -20.90 -0.03
N PHE A 497 -66.60 -20.13 0.55
CA PHE A 497 -67.06 -20.35 1.92
C PHE A 497 -67.87 -21.65 2.09
N THR A 498 -68.50 -22.15 1.02
CA THR A 498 -69.22 -23.44 1.03
C THR A 498 -68.28 -24.62 1.26
N GLU A 499 -67.14 -24.65 0.57
CA GLU A 499 -66.09 -25.65 0.73
C GLU A 499 -65.39 -25.50 2.09
N LEU A 500 -65.15 -24.26 2.53
CA LEU A 500 -64.60 -23.98 3.86
C LEU A 500 -65.52 -24.47 4.99
N ARG A 501 -66.84 -24.31 4.84
CA ARG A 501 -67.84 -24.80 5.79
C ARG A 501 -67.83 -26.33 5.85
N ARG A 502 -67.77 -27.01 4.71
CA ARG A 502 -67.61 -28.49 4.66
C ARG A 502 -66.31 -28.94 5.33
N LEU A 503 -65.20 -28.22 5.11
CA LEU A 503 -63.93 -28.52 5.77
C LEU A 503 -64.04 -28.37 7.29
N SER A 504 -64.79 -27.37 7.75
CA SER A 504 -65.02 -27.15 9.17
C SER A 504 -65.78 -28.30 9.83
N GLU A 505 -66.63 -29.06 9.13
CA GLU A 505 -67.37 -30.21 9.71
C GLU A 505 -66.44 -31.27 10.27
N ARG A 506 -65.23 -31.42 9.71
CA ARG A 506 -64.22 -32.39 10.13
C ARG A 506 -63.41 -31.88 11.33
N LYS A 507 -62.91 -32.81 12.17
CA LYS A 507 -62.04 -32.47 13.30
C LYS A 507 -60.72 -31.85 12.80
N SER A 508 -60.48 -30.59 13.16
CA SER A 508 -59.32 -29.84 12.68
C SER A 508 -58.09 -29.98 13.60
N PRO A 509 -56.90 -30.33 13.07
CA PRO A 509 -55.64 -30.42 13.84
C PRO A 509 -55.04 -29.06 14.19
N ILE A 510 -55.59 -27.97 13.67
CA ILE A 510 -55.16 -26.58 13.92
C ILE A 510 -56.16 -25.80 14.78
N GLY A 511 -57.25 -26.44 15.22
CA GLY A 511 -58.39 -25.80 15.86
C GLY A 511 -59.22 -24.95 14.90
N TYR A 512 -60.23 -24.27 15.43
CA TYR A 512 -61.18 -23.49 14.62
C TYR A 512 -60.91 -21.98 14.63
N ALA A 513 -60.04 -21.47 15.50
CA ALA A 513 -59.66 -20.05 15.51
C ALA A 513 -59.04 -19.58 14.18
N PRO A 514 -58.19 -20.37 13.48
CA PRO A 514 -57.70 -20.00 12.15
C PRO A 514 -58.82 -19.86 11.11
N PHE A 515 -59.89 -20.65 11.21
CA PHE A 515 -61.04 -20.54 10.30
C PHE A 515 -61.78 -19.21 10.50
N VAL A 516 -62.07 -18.85 11.76
CA VAL A 516 -62.74 -17.59 12.10
C VAL A 516 -61.91 -16.40 11.61
N ASN A 517 -60.60 -16.42 11.86
CA ASN A 517 -59.69 -15.36 11.42
C ASN A 517 -59.65 -15.25 9.89
N ALA A 518 -59.55 -16.37 9.17
CA ALA A 518 -59.51 -16.36 7.72
C ALA A 518 -60.84 -15.87 7.09
N CYS A 519 -61.99 -16.26 7.65
CA CYS A 519 -63.29 -15.73 7.22
C CYS A 519 -63.40 -14.21 7.41
N LEU A 520 -62.87 -13.70 8.53
CA LEU A 520 -62.83 -12.27 8.81
C LEU A 520 -61.90 -11.51 7.86
N ASP A 521 -60.70 -12.05 7.61
CA ASP A 521 -59.74 -11.47 6.67
C ASP A 521 -60.32 -11.41 5.24
N ALA A 522 -61.23 -12.33 4.90
CA ALA A 522 -61.96 -12.36 3.64
C ALA A 522 -63.29 -11.56 3.65
N GLY A 523 -63.62 -10.86 4.74
CA GLY A 523 -64.80 -9.99 4.83
C GLY A 523 -66.14 -10.69 5.07
N ASN A 524 -66.15 -11.98 5.41
CA ASN A 524 -67.37 -12.74 5.68
C ASN A 524 -67.58 -12.98 7.18
N GLU A 525 -68.16 -11.97 7.84
CA GLU A 525 -68.44 -12.02 9.28
C GLU A 525 -69.50 -13.08 9.64
N ALA A 526 -70.46 -13.36 8.75
CA ALA A 526 -71.52 -14.33 9.00
C ALA A 526 -70.97 -15.75 9.19
N GLU A 527 -70.06 -16.18 8.33
CA GLU A 527 -69.37 -17.48 8.47
C GLU A 527 -68.41 -17.50 9.65
N ALA A 528 -67.75 -16.39 9.94
CA ALA A 528 -66.86 -16.28 11.10
C ALA A 528 -67.64 -16.47 12.41
N VAL A 529 -68.84 -15.88 12.53
CA VAL A 529 -69.74 -16.05 13.67
C VAL A 529 -70.25 -17.48 13.80
N ALA A 530 -70.63 -18.11 12.67
CA ALA A 530 -71.14 -19.48 12.66
C ALA A 530 -70.12 -20.49 13.22
N LEU A 531 -68.82 -20.22 13.07
CA LEU A 531 -67.74 -21.10 13.51
C LEU A 531 -67.30 -20.88 14.97
N LEU A 532 -67.72 -19.78 15.62
CA LEU A 532 -67.36 -19.46 17.01
C LEU A 532 -67.70 -20.54 18.05
N PRO A 533 -68.86 -21.24 17.98
CA PRO A 533 -69.19 -22.26 18.96
C PRO A 533 -68.19 -23.42 18.99
N ARG A 534 -67.47 -23.64 17.88
CA ARG A 534 -66.50 -24.73 17.70
C ARG A 534 -65.08 -24.32 18.11
N VAL A 535 -64.83 -23.04 18.36
CA VAL A 535 -63.52 -22.57 18.81
C VAL A 535 -63.29 -22.98 20.25
N GLU A 536 -62.09 -23.46 20.54
CA GLU A 536 -61.63 -23.79 21.88
C GLU A 536 -61.85 -22.61 22.85
N ARG A 537 -62.26 -22.92 24.09
CA ARG A 537 -62.69 -21.90 25.07
C ARG A 537 -61.64 -20.81 25.28
N GLU A 538 -60.36 -21.19 25.34
CA GLU A 538 -59.22 -20.28 25.52
C GLU A 538 -59.04 -19.28 24.37
N GLN A 539 -59.33 -19.70 23.14
CA GLN A 539 -59.12 -18.87 21.94
C GLN A 539 -60.37 -18.10 21.52
N ARG A 540 -61.54 -18.49 22.05
CA ARG A 540 -62.84 -17.89 21.71
C ARG A 540 -62.94 -16.43 22.12
N VAL A 541 -62.39 -16.05 23.27
CA VAL A 541 -62.34 -14.63 23.72
C VAL A 541 -61.56 -13.79 22.71
N ARG A 542 -60.42 -14.27 22.23
CA ARG A 542 -59.59 -13.55 21.22
C ARG A 542 -60.31 -13.43 19.88
N CYS A 543 -61.03 -14.46 19.45
CA CYS A 543 -61.83 -14.43 18.22
C CYS A 543 -63.00 -13.43 18.32
N LEU A 544 -63.71 -13.40 19.46
CA LEU A 544 -64.80 -12.44 19.72
C LEU A 544 -64.30 -10.99 19.76
N CYS A 545 -63.10 -10.75 20.29
CA CYS A 545 -62.45 -9.43 20.23
C CYS A 545 -62.18 -8.98 18.79
N ARG A 546 -61.69 -9.90 17.94
CA ARG A 546 -61.45 -9.61 16.51
C ARG A 546 -62.75 -9.34 15.74
N LEU A 547 -63.85 -9.99 16.11
CA LEU A 547 -65.20 -9.75 15.59
C LEU A 547 -65.86 -8.47 16.13
N ARG A 548 -65.19 -7.74 17.03
CA ARG A 548 -65.75 -6.57 17.72
C ARG A 548 -67.02 -6.86 18.54
N ARG A 549 -67.29 -8.13 18.86
CA ARG A 549 -68.42 -8.58 19.69
C ARG A 549 -68.01 -8.58 21.18
N TYR A 550 -67.65 -7.40 21.69
CA TYR A 550 -67.03 -7.28 23.01
C TYR A 550 -67.97 -7.62 24.16
N ALA A 551 -69.27 -7.31 24.05
CA ALA A 551 -70.26 -7.68 25.07
C ALA A 551 -70.29 -9.20 25.31
N GLU A 552 -70.35 -9.97 24.23
CA GLU A 552 -70.31 -11.44 24.29
C GLU A 552 -68.95 -11.98 24.72
N ALA A 553 -67.86 -11.30 24.36
CA ALA A 553 -66.53 -11.66 24.84
C ALA A 553 -66.43 -11.50 26.37
N ILE A 554 -67.01 -10.44 26.92
CA ILE A 554 -67.04 -10.15 28.35
C ILE A 554 -67.92 -11.17 29.10
N ASP A 555 -69.12 -11.43 28.59
CA ASP A 555 -70.03 -12.41 29.19
C ASP A 555 -69.41 -13.81 29.17
N PHE A 556 -68.82 -14.22 28.04
CA PHE A 556 -68.13 -15.50 27.92
C PHE A 556 -66.91 -15.59 28.85
N ALA A 557 -66.10 -14.53 28.95
CA ALA A 557 -64.93 -14.50 29.84
C ALA A 557 -65.32 -14.58 31.32
N SER A 558 -66.41 -13.92 31.72
CA SER A 558 -66.93 -13.95 33.11
C SER A 558 -67.46 -15.33 33.53
N GLY A 559 -67.94 -16.14 32.57
CA GLY A 559 -68.43 -17.49 32.80
C GLY A 559 -67.35 -18.58 32.90
N LEU A 560 -66.06 -18.26 32.68
CA LEU A 560 -64.95 -19.24 32.74
C LEU A 560 -64.47 -19.44 34.18
N LYS A 561 -64.63 -20.65 34.73
CA LYS A 561 -64.31 -20.95 36.14
C LYS A 561 -62.81 -20.88 36.50
N THR A 562 -61.90 -21.24 35.60
CA THR A 562 -60.46 -21.39 35.90
C THR A 562 -59.58 -20.27 35.34
N ASP A 563 -60.07 -19.48 34.37
CA ASP A 563 -59.25 -18.52 33.60
C ASP A 563 -59.92 -17.14 33.37
N ALA A 564 -61.03 -16.85 34.06
CA ALA A 564 -61.77 -15.60 33.89
C ALA A 564 -60.89 -14.35 34.09
N ALA A 565 -60.07 -14.32 35.14
CA ALA A 565 -59.22 -13.18 35.46
C ALA A 565 -58.23 -12.85 34.33
N TYR A 566 -57.62 -13.87 33.72
CA TYR A 566 -56.69 -13.71 32.61
C TYR A 566 -57.37 -13.13 31.36
N HIS A 567 -58.53 -13.68 30.98
CA HIS A 567 -59.26 -13.24 29.80
C HIS A 567 -59.89 -11.85 29.94
N LEU A 568 -60.36 -11.49 31.14
CA LEU A 568 -60.89 -10.16 31.44
C LEU A 568 -59.78 -9.10 31.44
N GLU A 569 -58.59 -9.41 31.96
CA GLU A 569 -57.43 -8.51 31.89
C GLU A 569 -56.92 -8.35 30.44
N TYR A 570 -56.93 -9.43 29.64
CA TYR A 570 -56.67 -9.34 28.20
C TYR A 570 -57.67 -8.40 27.50
N LEU A 571 -58.97 -8.55 27.77
CA LEU A 571 -60.03 -7.69 27.23
C LEU A 571 -59.84 -6.22 27.63
N ARG A 572 -59.47 -5.96 28.88
CA ARG A 572 -59.19 -4.61 29.37
C ARG A 572 -58.05 -3.94 28.59
N ARG A 573 -56.94 -4.65 28.40
CA ARG A 573 -55.78 -4.16 27.64
C ARG A 573 -56.11 -4.00 26.15
N HIS A 574 -56.90 -4.92 25.59
CA HIS A 574 -57.32 -4.86 24.19
C HIS A 574 -58.25 -3.65 23.94
N LEU A 575 -59.27 -3.46 24.78
CA LEU A 575 -60.20 -2.32 24.68
C LEU A 575 -59.47 -0.99 24.87
N ALA A 576 -58.53 -0.87 25.81
CA ALA A 576 -57.72 0.34 25.96
C ALA A 576 -56.91 0.67 24.70
N ARG A 577 -56.39 -0.34 23.99
CA ARG A 577 -55.69 -0.15 22.70
C ARG A 577 -56.64 0.26 21.58
N GLU A 578 -57.84 -0.33 21.53
CA GLU A 578 -58.86 0.01 20.52
C GLU A 578 -59.48 1.39 20.77
N GLU A 579 -59.65 1.84 22.02
CA GLU A 579 -60.07 3.22 22.36
C GLU A 579 -59.06 4.27 21.86
N VAL A 580 -57.76 3.95 21.91
CA VAL A 580 -56.70 4.81 21.35
C VAL A 580 -56.72 4.79 19.83
N ARG A 581 -56.94 3.63 19.20
CA ARG A 581 -56.98 3.50 17.73
C ARG A 581 -58.23 4.12 17.09
N GLN A 582 -59.38 4.01 17.74
CA GLN A 582 -60.68 4.46 17.23
C GLN A 582 -61.46 5.19 18.34
N PRO A 583 -61.06 6.42 18.70
CA PRO A 583 -61.66 7.15 19.80
C PRO A 583 -63.14 7.45 19.53
N GLY A 584 -63.99 7.16 20.52
CA GLY A 584 -65.42 7.48 20.46
C GLY A 584 -66.32 6.41 19.83
N GLN A 585 -65.81 5.23 19.44
CA GLN A 585 -66.69 4.16 18.97
C GLN A 585 -67.63 3.67 20.10
N PRO A 586 -68.96 3.67 19.87
CA PRO A 586 -69.95 3.36 20.91
C PRO A 586 -69.77 1.94 21.46
N VAL A 587 -69.51 0.98 20.57
CA VAL A 587 -69.33 -0.45 20.92
C VAL A 587 -68.12 -0.68 21.84
N VAL A 588 -67.06 0.11 21.68
CA VAL A 588 -65.85 0.03 22.53
C VAL A 588 -66.12 0.69 23.89
N ARG A 589 -66.75 1.87 23.91
CA ARG A 589 -67.08 2.62 25.13
C ARG A 589 -68.06 1.86 26.03
N GLU A 590 -69.10 1.28 25.44
CA GLU A 590 -70.10 0.47 26.15
C GLU A 590 -69.45 -0.79 26.75
N ALA A 591 -68.61 -1.47 25.98
CA ALA A 591 -67.86 -2.63 26.47
C ALA A 591 -66.88 -2.28 27.60
N ALA A 592 -66.18 -1.15 27.51
CA ALA A 592 -65.27 -0.69 28.56
C ALA A 592 -66.02 -0.32 29.85
N GLN A 593 -67.20 0.30 29.75
CA GLN A 593 -68.07 0.58 30.90
C GLN A 593 -68.58 -0.71 31.54
N ARG A 594 -69.04 -1.67 30.72
CA ARG A 594 -69.51 -2.99 31.18
C ARG A 594 -68.41 -3.77 31.89
N LEU A 595 -67.18 -3.75 31.37
CA LEU A 595 -66.04 -4.40 32.00
C LEU A 595 -65.63 -3.74 33.33
N ARG A 596 -65.72 -2.40 33.44
CA ARG A 596 -65.48 -1.67 34.71
C ARG A 596 -66.53 -2.00 35.77
N ALA A 597 -67.80 -2.08 35.38
CA ALA A 597 -68.89 -2.47 36.27
C ALA A 597 -68.69 -3.89 36.80
N LEU A 598 -68.34 -4.84 35.92
CA LEU A 598 -67.99 -6.22 36.31
C LEU A 598 -66.81 -6.27 37.29
N HIS A 599 -65.75 -5.49 37.06
CA HIS A 599 -64.61 -5.44 37.97
C HIS A 599 -64.98 -4.89 39.36
N GLN A 600 -65.84 -3.87 39.42
CA GLN A 600 -66.36 -3.33 40.69
C GLN A 600 -67.22 -4.36 41.44
N THR A 601 -68.05 -5.14 40.72
CA THR A 601 -68.86 -6.20 41.35
C THR A 601 -68.03 -7.39 41.84
N MET A 602 -66.98 -7.79 41.11
CA MET A 602 -66.07 -8.85 41.55
C MET A 602 -65.20 -8.41 42.74
N ALA A 603 -64.77 -7.13 42.78
CA ALA A 603 -64.05 -6.57 43.93
C ALA A 603 -64.93 -6.46 45.18
N ALA A 604 -66.25 -6.24 45.03
CA ALA A 604 -67.19 -6.19 46.14
C ALA A 604 -67.61 -7.58 46.68
N GLY A 605 -67.52 -8.63 45.85
CA GLY A 605 -67.89 -10.02 46.21
C GLY A 605 -66.74 -10.90 46.75
N GLY A 606 -65.48 -10.45 46.67
CA GLY A 606 -64.28 -11.21 47.05
C GLY A 606 -63.91 -11.18 48.54
N GLY A 607 -64.87 -10.91 49.43
CA GLY A 607 -64.71 -11.02 50.88
C GLY A 607 -65.42 -12.27 51.42
N GLY A 608 -64.89 -13.47 51.15
CA GLY A 608 -65.44 -14.70 51.73
C GLY A 608 -65.00 -15.99 51.04
N VAL A 609 -64.02 -16.65 51.67
CA VAL A 609 -63.40 -17.99 51.45
C VAL A 609 -62.37 -18.10 50.34
#